data_AF-A0AAU7JF85-F1
#
_entry.id   AF-A0AAU7JF85-F1
#
_cell.length_a   1.000
_cell.length_b   1.000
_cell.length_c   1.000
_cell.angle_alpha   90.00
_cell.angle_beta   90.00
_cell.angle_gamma   90.00
#
_symmetry.space_group_name_H-M   'P 1'
#
loop_
_entity.id
_entity.type
_entity.pdbx_description
1 polymer ?
#
loop_
_entity_poly.entity_id
_entity_poly.type
_entity_poly.pdbx_seq_one_letter_code
_entity_poly.pdbx_strand_id
1 'polypeptide(L)'
;MSSQGRLAKDERAGGTDLSSRAILDPRRGDVEDDLLSTKTRSLFAIGGSLISEISFPKLALAWALLIGLPGLVLGAAPLVAKIWFVETLDRIAALAGIGSALILALVVGVGWLGFPHLLRALERSFWSLNSIAVQPGYVLAREVLRHVLEGVAGSRMSEASRARLRAATSAAAGGLAALVALALIAWVWPYTRWTGEWADFAAPMRLVVPALANAVVLVSAFFGAASLAWGAADAAMDQLLTTRRFDEVADPARTWRVAHLSDIHVVGDDCGFRIESGRAGPRGDRRFEEALARLEAIQRAHPVDHILITGDMTDAGRTGEWAAFLAALSRHPVLAERILMLPGNHDLNIADRGNPARLDLPTSPGKRLRQMRALSAMEAVQGGRVRVVDRRTGELGPTLTEFLQPHRAEIAAFADSGSLRLSRRLESLWEDCFPMVLPPPEPDGLGVALLNSNAETHFSFTNALGLAPALDVRAAVAVMENHARASWIVALHHHLLEYPRPAKALSERIGTALINGSWFVRQLAPVASRVVTMHGHRHVDWIGACGALRIISAPSPVMEASDDEPTSFYIHEIVSTGDAVALREPERVSLGP
;
A
#
# COMPACT_ATOMS: atom_id res chain seq x y z
N MET A 1 40.48 2.79 -66.48
CA MET A 1 39.35 3.05 -67.40
C MET A 1 38.06 2.69 -66.68
N SER A 2 37.10 3.64 -66.66
CA SER A 2 35.66 3.60 -66.34
C SER A 2 35.07 2.38 -65.59
N SER A 3 34.21 2.52 -64.58
CA SER A 3 32.93 3.26 -64.57
C SER A 3 32.44 3.41 -63.11
N GLN A 4 32.13 4.61 -62.62
CA GLN A 4 30.80 5.27 -62.58
C GLN A 4 29.66 4.46 -61.94
N GLY A 5 29.06 5.01 -60.87
CA GLY A 5 27.67 4.70 -60.51
C GLY A 5 27.16 5.12 -59.13
N ARG A 6 26.78 6.40 -58.98
CA ARG A 6 25.69 6.93 -58.11
C ARG A 6 25.78 6.75 -56.59
N LEU A 7 26.40 7.74 -55.94
CA LEU A 7 25.90 8.24 -54.65
C LEU A 7 24.83 9.30 -54.96
N ALA A 8 23.58 8.96 -54.66
CA ALA A 8 22.46 9.88 -54.75
C ALA A 8 22.62 10.97 -53.70
N LYS A 9 22.64 12.22 -54.19
CA LYS A 9 22.39 13.44 -53.43
C LYS A 9 21.05 13.32 -52.73
N ASP A 10 21.07 13.24 -51.41
CA ASP A 10 19.93 13.62 -50.56
C ASP A 10 20.27 14.96 -49.90
N GLU A 11 20.32 16.00 -50.74
CA GLU A 11 20.17 17.39 -50.30
C GLU A 11 18.67 17.66 -50.17
N ARG A 12 18.09 17.34 -49.01
CA ARG A 12 16.81 17.90 -48.57
C ARG A 12 16.99 18.64 -47.26
N ALA A 13 16.95 19.96 -47.38
CA ALA A 13 16.44 20.92 -46.39
C ALA A 13 16.93 20.78 -44.94
N GLY A 14 18.14 21.24 -44.65
CA GLY A 14 18.33 22.59 -44.08
C GLY A 14 17.63 22.98 -42.77
N GLY A 15 17.11 22.05 -41.98
CA GLY A 15 16.79 22.26 -40.57
C GLY A 15 17.80 21.50 -39.73
N THR A 16 18.94 22.12 -39.38
CA THR A 16 19.83 21.52 -38.37
C THR A 16 19.07 21.46 -37.07
N ASP A 17 18.62 20.27 -36.69
CA ASP A 17 18.03 20.00 -35.39
C ASP A 17 18.95 20.59 -34.31
N LEU A 18 18.40 21.50 -33.51
CA LEU A 18 19.13 22.14 -32.41
C LEU A 18 19.71 21.09 -31.45
N SER A 19 19.16 19.86 -31.44
CA SER A 19 19.73 18.68 -30.75
C SER A 19 21.20 18.44 -31.09
N SER A 20 21.52 18.49 -32.38
CA SER A 20 22.81 18.07 -32.92
C SER A 20 23.91 19.10 -32.65
N ARG A 21 23.52 20.30 -32.19
CA ARG A 21 24.40 21.42 -31.86
C ARG A 21 24.61 21.63 -30.36
N ALA A 22 23.77 21.02 -29.52
CA ALA A 22 23.87 21.18 -28.07
C ALA A 22 24.98 20.28 -27.51
N ILE A 23 25.89 20.85 -26.70
CA ILE A 23 26.93 20.07 -25.99
C ILE A 23 26.28 19.14 -24.95
N LEU A 24 25.22 19.63 -24.30
CA LEU A 24 24.34 18.89 -23.42
C LEU A 24 22.91 19.07 -23.95
N ASP A 25 22.29 17.99 -24.42
CA ASP A 25 20.88 18.00 -24.81
C ASP A 25 20.02 17.71 -23.57
N PRO A 26 19.33 18.71 -22.99
CA PRO A 26 18.57 18.53 -21.75
C PRO A 26 17.42 17.52 -21.89
N ARG A 27 16.96 17.24 -23.12
CA ARG A 27 15.94 16.20 -23.35
C ARG A 27 16.46 14.79 -23.08
N ARG A 28 17.76 14.59 -23.02
CA ARG A 28 18.38 13.29 -22.67
C ARG A 28 18.55 13.12 -21.16
N GLY A 29 18.18 14.12 -20.38
CA GLY A 29 18.40 14.16 -18.94
C GLY A 29 19.88 14.24 -18.57
N ASP A 30 20.13 14.47 -17.29
CA ASP A 30 21.47 14.51 -16.72
C ASP A 30 21.56 13.75 -15.39
N VAL A 31 22.61 14.02 -14.60
CA VAL A 31 22.85 13.31 -13.34
C VAL A 31 21.78 13.59 -12.29
N GLU A 32 21.04 14.71 -12.40
CA GLU A 32 19.94 15.05 -11.50
C GLU A 32 18.78 14.08 -11.63
N ASP A 33 18.49 13.61 -12.85
CA ASP A 33 17.45 12.62 -13.12
C ASP A 33 17.76 11.24 -12.52
N ASP A 34 19.04 10.94 -12.28
CA ASP A 34 19.50 9.69 -11.68
C ASP A 34 19.68 9.77 -10.16
N LEU A 35 19.43 10.92 -9.52
CA LEU A 35 19.71 11.12 -8.10
C LEU A 35 18.99 10.11 -7.21
N LEU A 36 17.77 9.75 -7.58
CA LEU A 36 16.87 8.87 -6.81
C LEU A 36 16.64 7.50 -7.44
N SER A 37 17.29 7.24 -8.57
CA SER A 37 17.13 5.99 -9.30
C SER A 37 17.71 4.84 -8.49
N THR A 38 16.82 3.95 -8.03
CA THR A 38 17.20 2.70 -7.36
C THR A 38 17.80 1.69 -8.33
N LYS A 39 17.66 1.94 -9.64
CA LYS A 39 18.24 1.11 -10.72
C LYS A 39 19.69 1.46 -11.00
N THR A 40 20.08 2.72 -10.88
CA THR A 40 21.47 3.16 -11.14
C THR A 40 22.28 3.35 -9.87
N ARG A 41 21.64 3.60 -8.72
CA ARG A 41 22.31 3.86 -7.43
C ARG A 41 21.96 2.82 -6.38
N SER A 42 22.92 2.55 -5.50
CA SER A 42 22.67 1.71 -4.32
C SER A 42 21.86 2.47 -3.27
N LEU A 43 21.09 1.73 -2.44
CA LEU A 43 20.37 2.31 -1.30
C LEU A 43 21.29 3.06 -0.33
N PHE A 44 22.55 2.65 -0.20
CA PHE A 44 23.54 3.35 0.61
C PHE A 44 23.91 4.71 0.01
N ALA A 45 24.08 4.79 -1.32
CA ALA A 45 24.36 6.05 -2.00
C ALA A 45 23.18 7.03 -1.89
N ILE A 46 21.95 6.53 -2.05
CA ILE A 46 20.71 7.32 -1.85
C ILE A 46 20.58 7.75 -0.38
N GLY A 47 20.88 6.84 0.58
CA GLY A 47 20.89 7.14 2.00
C GLY A 47 21.90 8.21 2.40
N GLY A 48 23.07 8.23 1.76
CA GLY A 48 24.10 9.23 1.99
C GLY A 48 23.66 10.65 1.61
N SER A 49 23.08 10.83 0.42
CA SER A 49 22.56 12.14 -0.01
C SER A 49 21.36 12.59 0.83
N LEU A 50 20.52 11.65 1.24
CA LEU A 50 19.41 11.90 2.17
C LEU A 50 19.88 12.53 3.49
N ILE A 51 20.91 11.97 4.13
CA ILE A 51 21.41 12.46 5.41
C ILE A 51 21.97 13.89 5.29
N SER A 52 22.58 14.23 4.15
CA SER A 52 23.08 15.59 3.94
C SER A 52 21.98 16.64 3.76
N GLU A 53 20.81 16.24 3.29
CA GLU A 53 19.71 17.17 2.97
C GLU A 53 18.56 17.15 3.99
N ILE A 54 18.53 16.17 4.89
CA ILE A 54 17.43 16.02 5.83
C ILE A 54 17.42 17.15 6.87
N SER A 55 16.24 17.72 7.09
CA SER A 55 16.04 18.67 8.18
C SER A 55 15.98 17.94 9.51
N PHE A 56 17.10 17.87 10.24
CA PHE A 56 17.15 17.29 11.59
C PHE A 56 16.08 17.85 12.55
N PRO A 57 15.77 19.16 12.58
CA PRO A 57 14.68 19.68 13.41
C PRO A 57 13.31 19.08 13.04
N LYS A 58 13.01 18.97 11.74
CA LYS A 58 11.75 18.35 11.29
C LYS A 58 11.72 16.85 11.60
N LEU A 59 12.83 16.15 11.42
CA LEU A 59 12.96 14.74 11.78
C LEU A 59 12.71 14.52 13.27
N ALA A 60 13.36 15.32 14.13
CA ALA A 60 13.18 15.25 15.57
C ALA A 60 11.72 15.54 15.98
N LEU A 61 11.08 16.53 15.35
CA LEU A 61 9.67 16.83 15.57
C LEU A 61 8.76 15.68 15.11
N ALA A 62 8.99 15.11 13.93
CA ALA A 62 8.24 13.97 13.42
C ALA A 62 8.37 12.75 14.36
N TRP A 63 9.59 12.45 14.80
CA TRP A 63 9.85 11.38 15.78
C TRP A 63 9.15 11.64 17.11
N ALA A 64 9.19 12.88 17.62
CA ALA A 64 8.53 13.23 18.88
C ALA A 64 7.00 13.08 18.79
N LEU A 65 6.40 13.47 17.66
CA LEU A 65 4.96 13.38 17.45
C LEU A 65 4.47 11.93 17.21
N LEU A 66 5.22 11.15 16.45
CA LEU A 66 4.81 9.80 16.02
C LEU A 66 5.20 8.69 16.99
N ILE A 67 6.31 8.85 17.71
CA ILE A 67 6.91 7.80 18.55
C ILE A 67 7.07 8.28 20.00
N GLY A 68 7.79 9.39 20.20
CA GLY A 68 8.20 9.84 21.53
C GLY A 68 7.03 10.13 22.48
N LEU A 69 6.12 11.02 22.07
CA LEU A 69 4.97 11.43 22.88
C LEU A 69 3.96 10.28 23.08
N PRO A 70 3.54 9.52 22.05
CA PRO A 70 2.67 8.35 22.25
C PRO A 70 3.30 7.31 23.18
N GLY A 71 4.61 7.04 23.03
CA GLY A 71 5.33 6.11 23.90
C GLY A 71 5.35 6.56 25.36
N LEU A 72 5.64 7.85 25.61
CA LEU A 72 5.58 8.42 26.97
C LEU A 72 4.19 8.32 27.59
N VAL A 73 3.14 8.64 26.82
CA VAL A 73 1.75 8.53 27.29
C VAL A 73 1.39 7.09 27.63
N LEU A 74 1.74 6.13 26.77
CA LEU A 74 1.51 4.71 26.99
C LEU A 74 2.22 4.21 28.26
N GLY A 75 3.47 4.60 28.47
CA GLY A 75 4.25 4.19 29.63
C GLY A 75 3.87 4.89 30.94
N ALA A 76 3.31 6.10 30.86
CA ALA A 76 2.77 6.83 32.00
C ALA A 76 1.35 6.37 32.39
N ALA A 77 0.61 5.75 31.48
CA ALA A 77 -0.77 5.31 31.73
C ALA A 77 -0.93 4.42 32.98
N PRO A 78 -0.07 3.42 33.26
CA PRO A 78 -0.15 2.63 34.50
C PRO A 78 0.01 3.46 35.78
N LEU A 79 0.88 4.49 35.75
CA LEU A 79 1.11 5.39 36.88
C LEU A 79 -0.16 6.19 37.20
N VAL A 80 -0.78 6.77 36.16
CA VAL A 80 -1.99 7.60 36.28
C VAL A 80 -3.22 6.77 36.61
N ALA A 81 -3.39 5.60 35.96
CA ALA A 81 -4.53 4.71 36.17
C ALA A 81 -4.63 4.25 37.64
N LYS A 82 -3.49 3.96 38.28
CA LYS A 82 -3.48 3.59 39.71
C LYS A 82 -3.86 4.75 40.61
N ILE A 83 -3.31 5.95 40.41
CA ILE A 83 -3.65 7.15 41.19
C ILE A 83 -5.17 7.38 41.13
N TRP A 84 -5.73 7.30 39.92
CA TRP A 84 -7.18 7.42 39.72
C TRP A 84 -7.98 6.28 40.37
N PHE A 85 -7.55 5.03 40.23
CA PHE A 85 -8.26 3.87 40.77
C PHE A 85 -8.29 3.86 42.30
N VAL A 86 -7.16 4.16 42.96
CA VAL A 86 -7.07 4.26 44.43
C VAL A 86 -8.00 5.37 44.93
N GLU A 87 -7.96 6.55 44.32
CA GLU A 87 -8.76 7.68 44.80
C GLU A 87 -10.25 7.55 44.45
N THR A 88 -10.58 6.91 43.34
CA THR A 88 -11.96 6.60 42.97
C THR A 88 -12.55 5.56 43.91
N LEU A 89 -11.78 4.53 44.28
CA LEU A 89 -12.20 3.56 45.30
C LEU A 89 -12.33 4.20 46.68
N ASP A 90 -11.38 5.04 47.10
CA ASP A 90 -11.43 5.74 48.39
C ASP A 90 -12.63 6.70 48.46
N ARG A 91 -12.95 7.40 47.36
CA ARG A 91 -14.13 8.28 47.29
C ARG A 91 -15.43 7.50 47.18
N ILE A 92 -15.49 6.40 46.42
CA ILE A 92 -16.68 5.53 46.33
C ILE A 92 -16.95 4.87 47.69
N ALA A 93 -15.91 4.40 48.39
CA ALA A 93 -16.02 3.84 49.74
C ALA A 93 -16.45 4.89 50.77
N ALA A 94 -16.12 6.16 50.55
CA ALA A 94 -16.47 7.28 51.43
C ALA A 94 -17.84 7.93 51.16
N LEU A 95 -18.60 7.53 50.12
CA LEU A 95 -19.77 8.28 49.65
C LEU A 95 -21.09 7.47 49.67
N ALA A 96 -21.91 7.72 50.70
CA ALA A 96 -23.35 7.43 50.70
C ALA A 96 -24.14 8.71 50.32
N GLY A 97 -24.51 8.92 49.05
CA GLY A 97 -25.30 10.09 48.66
C GLY A 97 -25.63 10.27 47.17
N ILE A 98 -26.64 11.11 46.90
CA ILE A 98 -27.22 11.40 45.56
C ILE A 98 -26.23 12.07 44.60
N GLY A 99 -25.32 12.91 45.10
CA GLY A 99 -24.30 13.57 44.27
C GLY A 99 -23.34 12.58 43.58
N SER A 100 -23.05 11.46 44.24
CA SER A 100 -22.19 10.40 43.71
C SER A 100 -22.85 9.65 42.56
N ALA A 101 -24.17 9.45 42.63
CA ALA A 101 -24.94 8.83 41.54
C ALA A 101 -24.97 9.73 40.30
N LEU A 102 -25.02 11.05 40.46
CA LEU A 102 -24.95 12.02 39.35
C LEU A 102 -23.55 12.06 38.73
N ILE A 103 -22.47 12.00 39.53
CA ILE A 103 -21.10 11.90 39.02
C ILE A 103 -20.89 10.58 38.30
N LEU A 104 -21.38 9.46 38.84
CA LEU A 104 -21.32 8.16 38.17
C LEU A 104 -22.11 8.17 36.86
N ALA A 105 -23.31 8.76 36.84
CA ALA A 105 -24.10 8.92 35.62
C ALA A 105 -23.42 9.81 34.58
N LEU A 106 -22.71 10.87 35.02
CA LEU A 106 -21.91 11.72 34.13
C LEU A 106 -20.69 10.97 33.58
N VAL A 107 -19.97 10.21 34.41
CA VAL A 107 -18.83 9.38 33.98
C VAL A 107 -19.29 8.28 33.02
N VAL A 108 -20.41 7.64 33.31
CA VAL A 108 -21.04 6.65 32.42
C VAL A 108 -21.53 7.32 31.13
N GLY A 109 -22.08 8.55 31.19
CA GLY A 109 -22.53 9.28 30.00
C GLY A 109 -21.39 9.76 29.11
N VAL A 110 -20.32 10.30 29.70
CA VAL A 110 -19.07 10.67 29.00
C VAL A 110 -18.39 9.41 28.45
N GLY A 111 -18.39 8.32 29.22
CA GLY A 111 -17.98 7.00 28.77
C GLY A 111 -18.81 6.55 27.57
N TRP A 112 -20.13 6.58 27.64
CA TRP A 112 -21.01 6.09 26.57
C TRP A 112 -20.85 6.86 25.25
N LEU A 113 -20.68 8.18 25.32
CA LEU A 113 -20.49 9.03 24.15
C LEU A 113 -19.03 9.02 23.64
N GLY A 114 -18.05 8.97 24.54
CA GLY A 114 -16.63 8.99 24.21
C GLY A 114 -16.03 7.63 23.86
N PHE A 115 -16.56 6.54 24.41
CA PHE A 115 -16.03 5.19 24.27
C PHE A 115 -16.02 4.66 22.84
N PRO A 116 -17.03 4.91 21.97
CA PRO A 116 -16.95 4.54 20.56
C PRO A 116 -15.85 5.29 19.78
N HIS A 117 -15.52 6.52 20.18
CA HIS A 117 -14.44 7.30 19.58
C HIS A 117 -13.08 6.87 20.13
N LEU A 118 -13.00 6.62 21.45
CA LEU A 118 -11.81 6.11 22.11
C LEU A 118 -11.46 4.69 21.63
N LEU A 119 -12.45 3.81 21.47
CA LEU A 119 -12.25 2.48 20.88
C LEU A 119 -11.74 2.57 19.45
N ARG A 120 -12.28 3.47 18.62
CA ARG A 120 -11.77 3.71 17.27
C ARG A 120 -10.33 4.25 17.28
N ALA A 121 -10.01 5.17 18.18
CA ALA A 121 -8.65 5.68 18.34
C ALA A 121 -7.69 4.59 18.85
N LEU A 122 -8.10 3.79 19.83
CA LEU A 122 -7.34 2.66 20.36
C LEU A 122 -7.15 1.56 19.33
N GLU A 123 -8.18 1.25 18.54
CA GLU A 123 -8.09 0.30 17.42
C GLU A 123 -7.12 0.82 16.36
N ARG A 124 -7.22 2.09 15.95
CA ARG A 124 -6.28 2.73 15.02
C ARG A 124 -4.85 2.71 15.55
N SER A 125 -4.64 3.09 16.81
CA SER A 125 -3.33 3.05 17.46
C SER A 125 -2.80 1.63 17.64
N PHE A 126 -3.66 0.65 17.91
CA PHE A 126 -3.30 -0.77 18.01
C PHE A 126 -2.86 -1.32 16.66
N TRP A 127 -3.62 -1.08 15.59
CA TRP A 127 -3.25 -1.50 14.24
C TRP A 127 -2.03 -0.75 13.73
N SER A 128 -1.90 0.54 14.07
CA SER A 128 -0.72 1.35 13.77
C SER A 128 0.53 0.81 14.48
N LEU A 129 0.45 0.46 15.76
CA LEU A 129 1.56 -0.18 16.48
C LEU A 129 1.94 -1.53 15.88
N ASN A 130 0.93 -2.32 15.49
CA ASN A 130 1.18 -3.58 14.78
C ASN A 130 1.89 -3.35 13.45
N SER A 131 1.44 -2.38 12.65
CA SER A 131 2.00 -2.10 11.34
C SER A 131 3.36 -1.40 11.39
N ILE A 132 3.66 -0.61 12.42
CA ILE A 132 4.91 0.16 12.50
C ILE A 132 6.03 -0.64 13.16
N ALA A 133 5.72 -1.44 14.19
CA ALA A 133 6.73 -2.10 15.00
C ALA A 133 6.66 -3.63 14.91
N VAL A 134 5.47 -4.20 15.16
CA VAL A 134 5.37 -5.65 15.40
C VAL A 134 5.51 -6.46 14.13
N GLN A 135 4.71 -6.18 13.12
CA GLN A 135 4.74 -6.92 11.88
C GLN A 135 6.05 -6.68 11.11
N PRO A 136 6.61 -5.46 10.99
CA PRO A 136 7.91 -5.28 10.35
C PRO A 136 9.03 -6.05 11.06
N GLY A 137 9.07 -6.03 12.40
CA GLY A 137 10.07 -6.77 13.18
C GLY A 137 9.96 -8.29 13.00
N TYR A 138 8.74 -8.83 13.05
CA TYR A 138 8.46 -10.24 12.80
C TYR A 138 8.79 -10.65 11.34
N VAL A 139 8.32 -9.87 10.36
CA VAL A 139 8.56 -10.11 8.93
C VAL A 139 10.06 -10.05 8.62
N LEU A 140 10.79 -9.10 9.19
CA LEU A 140 12.25 -9.03 9.08
C LEU A 140 12.91 -10.33 9.57
N ALA A 141 12.56 -10.79 10.78
CA ALA A 141 13.10 -12.04 11.32
C ALA A 141 12.76 -13.24 10.41
N ARG A 142 11.52 -13.30 9.91
CA ARG A 142 11.03 -14.34 9.01
C ARG A 142 11.78 -14.35 7.68
N GLU A 143 11.90 -13.21 7.01
CA GLU A 143 12.53 -13.12 5.70
C GLU A 143 14.05 -13.28 5.77
N VAL A 144 14.70 -12.84 6.85
CA VAL A 144 16.13 -13.14 7.11
C VAL A 144 16.35 -14.64 7.23
N LEU A 145 15.57 -15.33 8.07
CA LEU A 145 15.68 -16.77 8.23
C LEU A 145 15.40 -17.51 6.92
N ARG A 146 14.37 -17.10 6.18
CA ARG A 146 14.05 -17.68 4.87
C ARG A 146 15.17 -17.46 3.86
N HIS A 147 15.71 -16.24 3.77
CA HIS A 147 16.79 -15.93 2.83
C HIS A 147 18.03 -16.80 3.08
N VAL A 148 18.43 -16.94 4.34
CA VAL A 148 19.57 -17.78 4.72
C VAL A 148 19.28 -19.26 4.42
N LEU A 149 18.14 -19.79 4.88
CA LEU A 149 17.87 -21.22 4.74
C LEU A 149 17.51 -21.65 3.31
N GLU A 150 16.79 -20.83 2.54
CA GLU A 150 16.55 -21.09 1.11
C GLU A 150 17.86 -20.98 0.32
N GLY A 151 18.76 -20.07 0.69
CA GLY A 151 20.09 -19.95 0.10
C GLY A 151 20.94 -21.21 0.33
N VAL A 152 20.92 -21.77 1.54
CA VAL A 152 21.65 -23.00 1.89
C VAL A 152 21.04 -24.24 1.25
N ALA A 153 19.70 -24.36 1.24
CA ALA A 153 19.01 -25.53 0.72
C ALA A 153 19.05 -25.65 -0.83
N GLY A 154 19.43 -24.57 -1.52
CA GLY A 154 19.69 -24.54 -2.95
C GLY A 154 18.45 -24.53 -3.84
N SER A 155 18.64 -24.23 -5.12
CA SER A 155 17.56 -24.05 -6.11
C SER A 155 16.77 -25.32 -6.47
N ARG A 156 17.25 -26.51 -6.06
CA ARG A 156 16.67 -27.82 -6.41
C ARG A 156 15.54 -28.28 -5.49
N MET A 157 15.14 -27.50 -4.49
CA MET A 157 14.01 -27.85 -3.63
C MET A 157 12.69 -27.94 -4.41
N SER A 158 11.93 -29.00 -4.18
CA SER A 158 10.54 -29.09 -4.62
C SER A 158 9.69 -28.02 -3.93
N GLU A 159 8.57 -27.65 -4.54
CA GLU A 159 7.66 -26.64 -3.99
C GLU A 159 7.05 -27.07 -2.65
N ALA A 160 6.71 -28.36 -2.50
CA ALA A 160 6.22 -28.90 -1.24
C ALA A 160 7.27 -28.79 -0.11
N SER A 161 8.54 -29.07 -0.41
CA SER A 161 9.62 -28.90 0.57
C SER A 161 9.86 -27.43 0.90
N ARG A 162 9.77 -26.53 -0.11
CA ARG A 162 9.88 -25.07 0.10
C ARG A 162 8.75 -24.55 0.97
N ALA A 163 7.51 -25.01 0.75
CA ALA A 163 6.37 -24.69 1.60
C ALA A 163 6.62 -25.13 3.05
N ARG A 164 7.03 -26.38 3.30
CA ARG A 164 7.35 -26.85 4.66
C ARG A 164 8.45 -26.03 5.33
N LEU A 165 9.50 -25.66 4.59
CA LEU A 165 10.56 -24.78 5.09
C LEU A 165 10.03 -23.39 5.46
N ARG A 166 9.17 -22.81 4.61
CA ARG A 166 8.53 -21.50 4.86
C ARG A 166 7.60 -21.52 6.07
N ALA A 167 6.85 -22.60 6.27
CA ALA A 167 6.05 -22.79 7.47
C ALA A 167 6.93 -22.88 8.73
N ALA A 168 7.97 -23.73 8.70
CA ALA A 168 8.89 -23.89 9.83
C ALA A 168 9.65 -22.59 10.19
N THR A 169 10.12 -21.86 9.18
CA THR A 169 10.77 -20.55 9.38
C THR A 169 9.82 -19.50 9.96
N SER A 170 8.53 -19.56 9.65
CA SER A 170 7.53 -18.64 10.21
C SER A 170 7.34 -18.86 11.72
N ALA A 171 7.26 -20.13 12.15
CA ALA A 171 7.21 -20.49 13.57
C ALA A 171 8.52 -20.12 14.29
N ALA A 172 9.68 -20.44 13.69
CA ALA A 172 10.99 -20.13 14.26
C ALA A 172 11.22 -18.61 14.41
N ALA A 173 10.80 -17.81 13.41
CA ALA A 173 10.86 -16.36 13.48
C ALA A 173 10.02 -15.78 14.62
N GLY A 174 8.81 -16.33 14.83
CA GLY A 174 7.95 -15.93 15.94
C GLY A 174 8.60 -16.20 17.29
N GLY A 175 9.20 -17.38 17.45
CA GLY A 175 9.96 -17.75 18.65
C GLY A 175 11.18 -16.86 18.89
N LEU A 176 11.98 -16.60 17.84
CA LEU A 176 13.16 -15.73 17.92
C LEU A 176 12.78 -14.29 18.32
N ALA A 177 11.76 -13.72 17.68
CA ALA A 177 11.26 -12.38 17.98
C ALA A 177 10.78 -12.27 19.45
N ALA A 178 10.08 -13.30 19.96
CA ALA A 178 9.65 -13.34 21.35
C ALA A 178 10.81 -13.44 22.34
N LEU A 179 11.86 -14.22 22.03
CA LEU A 179 13.07 -14.29 22.85
C LEU A 179 13.80 -12.94 22.92
N VAL A 180 13.91 -12.23 21.79
CA VAL A 180 14.48 -10.88 21.75
C VAL A 180 13.64 -9.91 22.59
N ALA A 181 12.31 -10.01 22.51
CA ALA A 181 11.41 -9.20 23.32
C ALA A 181 11.59 -9.44 24.84
N LEU A 182 11.71 -10.70 25.25
CA LEU A 182 11.96 -11.07 26.65
C LEU A 182 13.33 -10.57 27.14
N ALA A 183 14.36 -10.65 26.30
CA ALA A 183 15.68 -10.10 26.62
C ALA A 183 15.62 -8.57 26.80
N LEU A 184 14.87 -7.87 25.95
CA LEU A 184 14.66 -6.42 26.06
C LEU A 184 13.91 -6.04 27.34
N ILE A 185 12.86 -6.79 27.70
CA ILE A 185 12.14 -6.62 28.96
C ILE A 185 13.09 -6.81 30.14
N ALA A 186 13.86 -7.90 30.17
CA ALA A 186 14.79 -8.18 31.26
C ALA A 186 15.84 -7.07 31.43
N TRP A 187 16.33 -6.50 30.32
CA TRP A 187 17.29 -5.40 30.33
C TRP A 187 16.70 -4.08 30.87
N VAL A 188 15.46 -3.77 30.49
CA VAL A 188 14.81 -2.48 30.85
C VAL A 188 14.08 -2.54 32.19
N TRP A 189 13.73 -3.74 32.68
CA TRP A 189 12.97 -3.95 33.92
C TRP A 189 13.46 -3.14 35.13
N PRO A 190 14.78 -3.04 35.41
CA PRO A 190 15.29 -2.28 36.56
C PRO A 190 14.94 -0.78 36.54
N TYR A 191 14.63 -0.23 35.36
CA TYR A 191 14.29 1.18 35.18
C TYR A 191 12.78 1.44 35.20
N THR A 192 11.96 0.40 35.31
CA THR A 192 10.50 0.51 35.31
C THR A 192 9.96 1.01 36.65
N ARG A 193 8.80 1.66 36.61
CA ARG A 193 8.03 2.05 37.79
C ARG A 193 6.55 1.91 37.47
N TRP A 194 5.87 0.97 38.10
CA TRP A 194 4.46 0.69 37.81
C TRP A 194 3.49 1.42 38.74
N THR A 195 4.02 2.18 39.71
CA THR A 195 3.24 2.88 40.74
C THR A 195 3.64 4.35 40.82
N GLY A 196 2.65 5.24 40.67
CA GLY A 196 2.81 6.69 40.83
C GLY A 196 2.19 7.21 42.13
N GLU A 197 2.60 8.40 42.55
CA GLU A 197 2.11 9.16 43.70
C GLU A 197 1.80 10.62 43.27
N TRP A 198 0.94 11.32 44.01
CA TRP A 198 0.62 12.73 43.73
C TRP A 198 1.84 13.65 43.76
N ALA A 199 2.83 13.33 44.59
CA ALA A 199 4.10 14.05 44.66
C ALA A 199 4.89 14.02 43.34
N ASP A 200 4.63 13.04 42.48
CA ASP A 200 5.30 12.94 41.18
C ASP A 200 4.87 14.07 40.21
N PHE A 201 3.67 14.64 40.39
CA PHE A 201 3.24 15.81 39.59
C PHE A 201 4.04 17.08 39.93
N ALA A 202 4.64 17.16 41.12
CA ALA A 202 5.51 18.27 41.48
C ALA A 202 6.89 18.20 40.80
N ALA A 203 7.28 17.03 40.28
CA ALA A 203 8.55 16.81 39.61
C ALA A 203 8.41 15.86 38.39
N PRO A 204 7.66 16.26 37.35
CA PRO A 204 7.26 15.37 36.25
C PRO A 204 8.45 14.81 35.45
N MET A 205 9.59 15.51 35.42
CA MET A 205 10.81 15.05 34.76
C MET A 205 11.37 13.75 35.34
N ARG A 206 11.07 13.43 36.62
CA ARG A 206 11.48 12.16 37.26
C ARG A 206 10.72 10.96 36.70
N LEU A 207 9.56 11.18 36.08
CA LEU A 207 8.74 10.14 35.49
C LEU A 207 9.11 9.82 34.04
N VAL A 208 9.96 10.62 33.39
CA VAL A 208 10.31 10.41 31.97
C VAL A 208 11.00 9.06 31.76
N VAL A 209 12.06 8.76 32.52
CA VAL A 209 12.79 7.49 32.38
C VAL A 209 11.89 6.29 32.73
N PRO A 210 11.17 6.28 33.87
CA PRO A 210 10.25 5.18 34.16
C PRO A 210 9.10 5.03 33.16
N ALA A 211 8.55 6.12 32.65
CA ALA A 211 7.53 6.06 31.61
C ALA A 211 8.09 5.44 30.33
N LEU A 212 9.27 5.85 29.85
CA LEU A 212 9.91 5.22 28.71
C LEU A 212 10.19 3.73 28.96
N ALA A 213 10.70 3.38 30.14
CA ALA A 213 10.97 1.99 30.52
C ALA A 213 9.70 1.14 30.52
N ASN A 214 8.61 1.62 31.14
CA ASN A 214 7.31 0.96 31.11
C ASN A 214 6.79 0.78 29.69
N ALA A 215 6.91 1.83 28.85
CA ALA A 215 6.48 1.79 27.47
C ALA A 215 7.23 0.70 26.69
N VAL A 216 8.56 0.62 26.84
CA VAL A 216 9.37 -0.43 26.23
C VAL A 216 8.93 -1.81 26.70
N VAL A 217 8.66 -2.00 27.99
CA VAL A 217 8.18 -3.29 28.50
C VAL A 217 6.80 -3.65 27.93
N LEU A 218 5.84 -2.72 27.92
CA LEU A 218 4.50 -2.95 27.37
C LEU A 218 4.55 -3.31 25.87
N VAL A 219 5.31 -2.53 25.08
CA VAL A 219 5.46 -2.75 23.64
C VAL A 219 6.19 -4.06 23.37
N SER A 220 7.23 -4.39 24.13
CA SER A 220 7.99 -5.64 23.99
C SER A 220 7.15 -6.86 24.38
N ALA A 221 6.39 -6.79 25.46
CA ALA A 221 5.51 -7.88 25.88
C ALA A 221 4.43 -8.15 24.82
N PHE A 222 3.82 -7.08 24.31
CA PHE A 222 2.89 -7.18 23.19
C PHE A 222 3.55 -7.75 21.93
N PHE A 223 4.72 -7.22 21.54
CA PHE A 223 5.49 -7.68 20.39
C PHE A 223 5.82 -9.17 20.47
N GLY A 224 6.27 -9.65 21.63
CA GLY A 224 6.62 -11.06 21.84
C GLY A 224 5.39 -11.97 21.72
N ALA A 225 4.29 -11.63 22.40
CA ALA A 225 3.04 -12.40 22.32
C ALA A 225 2.47 -12.40 20.90
N ALA A 226 2.42 -11.23 20.26
CA ALA A 226 1.94 -11.10 18.89
C ALA A 226 2.84 -11.86 17.91
N SER A 227 4.16 -11.80 18.03
CA SER A 227 5.09 -12.53 17.17
C SER A 227 4.92 -14.05 17.27
N LEU A 228 4.63 -14.57 18.47
CA LEU A 228 4.29 -15.99 18.63
C LEU A 228 2.97 -16.33 17.93
N ALA A 229 1.94 -15.51 18.12
CA ALA A 229 0.64 -15.71 17.49
C ALA A 229 0.74 -15.65 15.96
N TRP A 230 1.44 -14.65 15.42
CA TRP A 230 1.71 -14.53 13.98
C TRP A 230 2.57 -15.67 13.46
N GLY A 231 3.63 -16.04 14.18
CA GLY A 231 4.50 -17.16 13.83
C GLY A 231 3.74 -18.48 13.72
N ALA A 232 2.85 -18.75 14.67
CA ALA A 232 1.98 -19.92 14.65
C ALA A 232 0.94 -19.85 13.51
N ALA A 233 0.28 -18.71 13.33
CA ALA A 233 -0.73 -18.52 12.29
C ALA A 233 -0.13 -18.62 10.87
N ASP A 234 1.04 -18.03 10.65
CA ASP A 234 1.77 -18.09 9.38
C ASP A 234 2.35 -19.47 9.11
N ALA A 235 2.69 -20.24 10.14
CA ALA A 235 3.12 -21.63 9.99
C ALA A 235 1.96 -22.59 9.69
N ALA A 236 0.76 -22.29 10.20
CA ALA A 236 -0.44 -23.12 10.01
C ALA A 236 -1.19 -22.83 8.70
N MET A 237 -1.04 -21.64 8.11
CA MET A 237 -1.65 -21.32 6.83
C MET A 237 -0.93 -22.00 5.66
N ASP A 238 -1.65 -22.20 4.56
CA ASP A 238 -1.05 -22.61 3.29
C ASP A 238 0.06 -21.63 2.88
N GLN A 239 1.11 -22.17 2.28
CA GLN A 239 2.25 -21.35 1.86
C GLN A 239 2.10 -20.93 0.40
N LEU A 240 2.72 -19.81 0.06
CA LEU A 240 2.68 -19.26 -1.30
C LEU A 240 3.40 -20.19 -2.30
N LEU A 241 2.70 -20.56 -3.37
CA LEU A 241 3.20 -21.42 -4.45
C LEU A 241 3.09 -20.68 -5.79
N THR A 242 4.07 -20.87 -6.67
CA THR A 242 4.01 -20.34 -8.04
C THR A 242 3.13 -21.24 -8.89
N THR A 243 2.21 -20.65 -9.65
CA THR A 243 1.39 -21.40 -10.60
C THR A 243 2.21 -21.73 -11.84
N ARG A 244 2.30 -23.03 -12.18
CA ARG A 244 2.98 -23.52 -13.40
C ARG A 244 2.02 -24.10 -14.43
N ARG A 245 0.78 -24.36 -14.04
CA ARG A 245 -0.28 -24.89 -14.88
C ARG A 245 -1.55 -24.10 -14.60
N PHE A 246 -2.18 -23.65 -15.66
CA PHE A 246 -3.45 -22.94 -15.60
C PHE A 246 -4.61 -23.94 -15.73
N ASP A 247 -5.80 -23.50 -15.37
CA ASP A 247 -6.97 -24.35 -15.32
C ASP A 247 -7.56 -24.54 -16.73
N GLU A 248 -7.78 -25.80 -17.13
CA GLU A 248 -8.49 -26.15 -18.36
C GLU A 248 -9.96 -26.42 -18.02
N VAL A 249 -10.81 -25.42 -18.22
CA VAL A 249 -12.26 -25.54 -17.99
C VAL A 249 -12.98 -25.67 -19.33
N ALA A 250 -13.50 -26.87 -19.60
CA ALA A 250 -14.15 -27.22 -20.87
C ALA A 250 -15.52 -26.56 -21.06
N ASP A 251 -16.34 -26.51 -19.99
CA ASP A 251 -17.67 -25.90 -20.01
C ASP A 251 -17.81 -24.90 -18.85
N PRO A 252 -17.34 -23.65 -19.03
CA PRO A 252 -17.40 -22.63 -18.00
C PRO A 252 -18.83 -22.10 -17.82
N ALA A 253 -19.26 -21.87 -16.58
CA ALA A 253 -20.55 -21.22 -16.32
C ALA A 253 -20.54 -19.76 -16.82
N ARG A 254 -19.42 -19.06 -16.57
CA ARG A 254 -19.14 -17.71 -17.06
C ARG A 254 -17.65 -17.50 -17.27
N THR A 255 -17.30 -16.60 -18.19
CA THR A 255 -15.93 -16.17 -18.45
C THR A 255 -15.90 -14.65 -18.54
N TRP A 256 -14.92 -14.05 -17.87
CA TRP A 256 -14.64 -12.61 -17.93
C TRP A 256 -13.21 -12.35 -18.39
N ARG A 257 -13.03 -11.36 -19.26
CA ARG A 257 -11.75 -10.90 -19.77
C ARG A 257 -11.36 -9.60 -19.09
N VAL A 258 -10.25 -9.61 -18.36
CA VAL A 258 -9.79 -8.45 -17.59
C VAL A 258 -8.38 -8.08 -18.00
N ALA A 259 -8.22 -6.88 -18.56
CA ALA A 259 -6.89 -6.31 -18.76
C ALA A 259 -6.34 -5.83 -17.41
N HIS A 260 -5.13 -6.25 -17.04
CA HIS A 260 -4.49 -5.89 -15.77
C HIS A 260 -3.21 -5.11 -16.04
N LEU A 261 -3.26 -3.83 -15.73
CA LEU A 261 -2.16 -2.89 -15.80
C LEU A 261 -1.79 -2.46 -14.38
N SER A 262 -0.55 -2.01 -14.20
CA SER A 262 -0.08 -1.45 -12.94
C SER A 262 1.15 -0.61 -13.18
N ASP A 263 1.50 0.25 -12.22
CA ASP A 263 2.79 0.93 -12.18
C ASP A 263 3.03 1.71 -13.49
N ILE A 264 2.09 2.59 -13.83
CA ILE A 264 2.13 3.39 -15.06
C ILE A 264 3.18 4.50 -14.95
N HIS A 265 3.31 5.12 -13.78
CA HIS A 265 4.22 6.22 -13.49
C HIS A 265 4.22 7.29 -14.60
N VAL A 266 3.05 7.87 -14.88
CA VAL A 266 2.97 9.03 -15.76
C VAL A 266 3.80 10.17 -15.19
N VAL A 267 4.59 10.79 -16.05
CA VAL A 267 5.35 12.01 -15.77
C VAL A 267 4.60 13.24 -16.28
N GLY A 268 4.96 14.44 -15.83
CA GLY A 268 4.27 15.67 -16.24
C GLY A 268 4.73 16.23 -17.59
N ASP A 269 5.85 15.74 -18.13
CA ASP A 269 6.59 16.35 -19.22
C ASP A 269 7.00 15.30 -20.28
N ASP A 270 6.99 15.68 -21.56
CA ASP A 270 7.32 14.80 -22.71
C ASP A 270 8.72 14.17 -22.64
N CYS A 271 9.64 14.81 -21.91
CA CYS A 271 11.01 14.36 -21.71
C CYS A 271 11.30 13.99 -20.24
N GLY A 272 10.28 13.90 -19.39
CA GLY A 272 10.44 13.58 -17.98
C GLY A 272 10.93 12.14 -17.74
N PHE A 273 11.67 11.96 -16.66
CA PHE A 273 12.14 10.66 -16.17
C PHE A 273 11.38 10.25 -14.90
N ARG A 274 11.24 8.94 -14.67
CA ARG A 274 10.67 8.40 -13.43
C ARG A 274 11.69 8.38 -12.31
N ILE A 275 11.24 8.62 -11.09
CA ILE A 275 12.09 8.61 -9.89
C ILE A 275 12.91 7.32 -9.78
N GLU A 276 12.27 6.16 -9.94
CA GLU A 276 12.95 4.88 -9.69
C GLU A 276 13.93 4.48 -10.79
N SER A 277 13.60 4.77 -12.04
CA SER A 277 14.41 4.35 -13.18
C SER A 277 15.48 5.38 -13.54
N GLY A 278 15.22 6.67 -13.34
CA GLY A 278 16.05 7.75 -13.89
C GLY A 278 16.21 7.58 -15.41
N ARG A 279 17.41 7.85 -15.92
CA ARG A 279 17.73 7.71 -17.36
C ARG A 279 17.91 6.28 -17.83
N ALA A 280 17.88 5.29 -16.93
CA ALA A 280 17.89 3.87 -17.29
C ALA A 280 16.51 3.36 -17.70
N GLY A 281 15.44 4.13 -17.46
CA GLY A 281 14.07 3.80 -17.87
C GLY A 281 13.57 4.60 -19.06
N PRO A 282 12.28 4.49 -19.39
CA PRO A 282 11.71 5.18 -20.53
C PRO A 282 11.49 6.66 -20.24
N ARG A 283 11.53 7.46 -21.31
CA ARG A 283 11.35 8.91 -21.24
C ARG A 283 9.94 9.32 -21.68
N GLY A 284 9.33 10.24 -20.94
CA GLY A 284 7.97 10.74 -21.25
C GLY A 284 6.91 9.64 -21.17
N ASP A 285 5.71 9.87 -21.71
CA ASP A 285 4.58 8.96 -21.49
C ASP A 285 4.20 8.09 -22.69
N ARG A 286 5.06 8.04 -23.72
CA ARG A 286 4.79 7.34 -24.98
C ARG A 286 4.35 5.88 -24.79
N ARG A 287 5.00 5.15 -23.88
CA ARG A 287 4.66 3.76 -23.58
C ARG A 287 3.25 3.59 -23.02
N PHE A 288 2.81 4.52 -22.19
CA PHE A 288 1.43 4.48 -21.70
C PHE A 288 0.44 4.77 -22.83
N GLU A 289 0.74 5.72 -23.72
CA GLU A 289 -0.08 5.97 -24.91
C GLU A 289 -0.16 4.75 -25.83
N GLU A 290 0.96 4.05 -26.04
CA GLU A 290 1.02 2.82 -26.82
C GLU A 290 0.23 1.68 -26.16
N ALA A 291 0.30 1.55 -24.84
CA ALA A 291 -0.50 0.61 -24.08
C ALA A 291 -2.01 0.87 -24.28
N LEU A 292 -2.44 2.14 -24.21
CA LEU A 292 -3.84 2.54 -24.46
C LEU A 292 -4.25 2.25 -25.91
N ALA A 293 -3.42 2.61 -26.90
CA ALA A 293 -3.71 2.33 -28.30
C ALA A 293 -3.83 0.82 -28.58
N ARG A 294 -2.96 0.01 -27.94
CA ARG A 294 -3.00 -1.44 -28.04
C ARG A 294 -4.26 -2.02 -27.38
N LEU A 295 -4.61 -1.55 -26.18
CA LEU A 295 -5.86 -1.90 -25.51
C LEU A 295 -7.09 -1.55 -26.34
N GLU A 296 -7.08 -0.41 -27.03
CA GLU A 296 -8.21 -0.02 -27.88
C GLU A 296 -8.35 -0.94 -29.10
N ALA A 297 -7.23 -1.35 -29.71
CA ALA A 297 -7.24 -2.34 -30.77
C ALA A 297 -7.79 -3.69 -30.29
N ILE A 298 -7.40 -4.11 -29.09
CA ILE A 298 -7.91 -5.33 -28.45
C ILE A 298 -9.41 -5.19 -28.18
N GLN A 299 -9.84 -4.08 -27.56
CA GLN A 299 -11.25 -3.82 -27.24
C GLN A 299 -12.16 -3.89 -28.48
N ARG A 300 -11.67 -3.45 -29.65
CA ARG A 300 -12.40 -3.54 -30.91
C ARG A 300 -12.47 -4.97 -31.48
N ALA A 301 -11.39 -5.74 -31.33
CA ALA A 301 -11.32 -7.09 -31.89
C ALA A 301 -11.97 -8.14 -30.97
N HIS A 302 -11.59 -8.14 -29.71
CA HIS A 302 -12.08 -9.00 -28.65
C HIS A 302 -12.25 -8.13 -27.39
N PRO A 303 -13.49 -7.67 -27.10
CA PRO A 303 -13.76 -6.81 -25.96
C PRO A 303 -13.28 -7.39 -24.62
N VAL A 304 -12.77 -6.52 -23.75
CA VAL A 304 -12.55 -6.83 -22.33
C VAL A 304 -13.73 -6.31 -21.50
N ASP A 305 -14.04 -7.01 -20.42
CA ASP A 305 -15.10 -6.62 -19.50
C ASP A 305 -14.65 -5.44 -18.63
N HIS A 306 -13.43 -5.54 -18.08
CA HIS A 306 -12.81 -4.53 -17.22
C HIS A 306 -11.35 -4.29 -17.58
N ILE A 307 -10.88 -3.07 -17.32
CA ILE A 307 -9.46 -2.70 -17.35
C ILE A 307 -9.09 -2.30 -15.93
N LEU A 308 -8.28 -3.08 -15.24
CA LEU A 308 -7.86 -2.82 -13.87
C LEU A 308 -6.46 -2.19 -13.86
N ILE A 309 -6.32 -1.02 -13.24
CA ILE A 309 -5.03 -0.35 -13.00
C ILE A 309 -4.73 -0.40 -11.50
N THR A 310 -3.80 -1.26 -11.08
CA THR A 310 -3.51 -1.52 -9.66
C THR A 310 -2.46 -0.60 -9.04
N GLY A 311 -2.66 0.72 -9.16
CA GLY A 311 -1.84 1.74 -8.51
C GLY A 311 -0.68 2.29 -9.34
N ASP A 312 -0.09 3.34 -8.79
CA ASP A 312 1.00 4.13 -9.37
C ASP A 312 0.67 4.61 -10.78
N MET A 313 -0.46 5.32 -10.89
CA MET A 313 -0.82 6.02 -12.12
C MET A 313 0.17 7.14 -12.40
N THR A 314 0.62 7.83 -11.35
CA THR A 314 1.54 8.96 -11.40
C THR A 314 2.86 8.64 -10.71
N ASP A 315 3.95 9.29 -11.13
CA ASP A 315 5.27 9.07 -10.53
C ASP A 315 5.45 9.78 -9.16
N ALA A 316 4.71 10.86 -8.88
CA ALA A 316 4.83 11.60 -7.62
C ALA A 316 3.52 12.29 -7.16
N GLY A 317 2.36 11.93 -7.72
CA GLY A 317 1.07 12.52 -7.36
C GLY A 317 0.95 14.01 -7.66
N ARG A 318 1.75 14.53 -8.61
CA ARG A 318 1.77 15.96 -8.93
C ARG A 318 0.60 16.32 -9.86
N THR A 319 0.19 17.60 -9.83
CA THR A 319 -0.92 18.08 -10.67
C THR A 319 -0.66 17.84 -12.16
N GLY A 320 0.56 18.07 -12.65
CA GLY A 320 0.92 17.85 -14.06
C GLY A 320 0.82 16.39 -14.48
N GLU A 321 1.26 15.47 -13.62
CA GLU A 321 1.20 14.01 -13.86
C GLU A 321 -0.26 13.51 -13.92
N TRP A 322 -1.10 13.98 -12.98
CA TRP A 322 -2.54 13.69 -13.01
C TRP A 322 -3.23 14.26 -14.25
N ALA A 323 -2.85 15.47 -14.67
CA ALA A 323 -3.39 16.09 -15.88
C ALA A 323 -2.99 15.30 -17.13
N ALA A 324 -1.72 14.88 -17.25
CA ALA A 324 -1.23 14.05 -18.35
C ALA A 324 -1.95 12.68 -18.40
N PHE A 325 -2.12 12.02 -17.25
CA PHE A 325 -2.85 10.75 -17.16
C PHE A 325 -4.30 10.89 -17.62
N LEU A 326 -5.04 11.89 -17.12
CA LEU A 326 -6.44 12.12 -17.50
C LEU A 326 -6.57 12.56 -18.96
N ALA A 327 -5.62 13.36 -19.47
CA ALA A 327 -5.58 13.75 -20.88
C ALA A 327 -5.36 12.53 -21.78
N ALA A 328 -4.48 11.61 -21.40
CA ALA A 328 -4.30 10.35 -22.12
C ALA A 328 -5.60 9.52 -22.16
N LEU A 329 -6.27 9.32 -21.02
CA LEU A 329 -7.54 8.60 -20.97
C LEU A 329 -8.66 9.28 -21.77
N SER A 330 -8.70 10.62 -21.80
CA SER A 330 -9.72 11.38 -22.54
C SER A 330 -9.70 11.12 -24.05
N ARG A 331 -8.54 10.69 -24.60
CA ARG A 331 -8.41 10.29 -26.01
C ARG A 331 -9.01 8.91 -26.30
N HIS A 332 -9.30 8.13 -25.25
CA HIS A 332 -9.84 6.77 -25.36
C HIS A 332 -11.08 6.58 -24.47
N PRO A 333 -12.21 7.28 -24.75
CA PRO A 333 -13.40 7.27 -23.89
C PRO A 333 -14.00 5.88 -23.69
N VAL A 334 -13.96 5.01 -24.72
CA VAL A 334 -14.45 3.63 -24.64
C VAL A 334 -13.64 2.80 -23.64
N LEU A 335 -12.34 3.05 -23.51
CA LEU A 335 -11.51 2.41 -22.49
C LEU A 335 -11.83 2.99 -21.11
N ALA A 336 -11.94 4.31 -21.00
CA ALA A 336 -12.21 5.01 -19.74
C ALA A 336 -13.47 4.48 -19.03
N GLU A 337 -14.54 4.17 -19.76
CA GLU A 337 -15.77 3.58 -19.23
C GLU A 337 -15.58 2.20 -18.57
N ARG A 338 -14.49 1.51 -18.89
CA ARG A 338 -14.15 0.17 -18.39
C ARG A 338 -13.03 0.16 -17.36
N ILE A 339 -12.33 1.28 -17.20
CA ILE A 339 -11.21 1.38 -16.27
C ILE A 339 -11.72 1.35 -14.82
N LEU A 340 -11.07 0.55 -14.00
CA LEU A 340 -11.13 0.60 -12.55
C LEU A 340 -9.71 0.83 -12.05
N MET A 341 -9.54 1.75 -11.11
CA MET A 341 -8.24 2.15 -10.60
C MET A 341 -8.27 2.32 -9.09
N LEU A 342 -7.12 2.08 -8.48
CA LEU A 342 -6.86 2.24 -7.05
C LEU A 342 -5.49 2.93 -6.88
N PRO A 343 -5.22 3.59 -5.75
CA PRO A 343 -3.98 4.32 -5.55
C PRO A 343 -2.78 3.41 -5.24
N GLY A 344 -1.61 3.75 -5.78
CA GLY A 344 -0.33 3.23 -5.32
C GLY A 344 0.43 4.23 -4.44
N ASN A 345 1.66 3.90 -4.05
CA ASN A 345 2.44 4.73 -3.14
C ASN A 345 2.96 6.00 -3.82
N HIS A 346 3.32 5.96 -5.10
CA HIS A 346 3.79 7.14 -5.84
C HIS A 346 2.71 8.20 -6.00
N ASP A 347 1.44 7.77 -6.06
CA ASP A 347 0.29 8.68 -6.12
C ASP A 347 0.12 9.55 -4.86
N LEU A 348 0.63 9.10 -3.69
CA LEU A 348 0.27 9.64 -2.38
C LEU A 348 1.45 10.06 -1.49
N ASN A 349 2.53 9.29 -1.50
CA ASN A 349 3.53 9.31 -0.44
C ASN A 349 4.82 10.06 -0.84
N ILE A 350 5.00 10.38 -2.13
CA ILE A 350 6.12 11.21 -2.60
C ILE A 350 5.89 12.67 -2.22
N ALA A 351 6.64 13.15 -1.22
CA ALA A 351 6.59 14.54 -0.80
C ALA A 351 7.17 15.49 -1.86
N ASP A 352 8.27 15.07 -2.48
CA ASP A 352 9.01 15.84 -3.47
C ASP A 352 9.85 14.92 -4.35
N ARG A 353 9.63 14.98 -5.66
CA ARG A 353 10.37 14.15 -6.63
C ARG A 353 11.84 14.55 -6.77
N GLY A 354 12.18 15.80 -6.50
CA GLY A 354 13.56 16.31 -6.65
C GLY A 354 14.36 16.24 -5.36
N ASN A 355 13.69 16.00 -4.22
CA ASN A 355 14.36 15.95 -2.92
C ASN A 355 13.76 14.83 -2.05
N PRO A 356 14.43 13.67 -1.94
CA PRO A 356 13.93 12.53 -1.20
C PRO A 356 14.02 12.76 0.33
N ALA A 357 14.83 13.72 0.77
CA ALA A 357 15.04 14.06 2.18
C ALA A 357 13.91 14.94 2.72
N ARG A 358 13.10 15.50 1.83
CA ARG A 358 11.90 16.22 2.20
C ARG A 358 10.88 15.25 2.79
N LEU A 359 10.48 15.54 4.02
CA LEU A 359 9.49 14.78 4.77
C LEU A 359 8.21 15.61 4.95
N ASP A 360 7.07 14.93 4.91
CA ASP A 360 5.77 15.50 5.25
C ASP A 360 5.50 15.26 6.73
N LEU A 361 5.34 16.33 7.52
CA LEU A 361 4.87 16.18 8.90
C LEU A 361 3.44 15.60 8.90
N PRO A 362 3.01 14.88 9.95
CA PRO A 362 1.65 14.34 10.04
C PRO A 362 0.55 15.39 9.89
N THR A 363 0.87 16.64 10.25
CA THR A 363 -0.03 17.78 10.16
C THR A 363 0.11 18.58 8.86
N SER A 364 0.98 18.17 7.93
CA SER A 364 1.20 18.89 6.68
C SER A 364 0.01 18.70 5.72
N PRO A 365 -0.37 19.74 4.95
CA PRO A 365 -1.46 19.62 3.98
C PRO A 365 -1.03 18.88 2.70
N GLY A 366 0.28 18.66 2.49
CA GLY A 366 0.83 18.16 1.23
C GLY A 366 0.31 16.78 0.85
N LYS A 367 0.37 15.83 1.79
CA LYS A 367 -0.17 14.47 1.60
C LYS A 367 -1.68 14.49 1.35
N ARG A 368 -2.41 15.29 2.14
CA ARG A 368 -3.86 15.44 1.95
C ARG A 368 -4.20 15.98 0.57
N LEU A 369 -3.40 16.90 0.03
CA LEU A 369 -3.60 17.44 -1.31
C LEU A 369 -3.42 16.37 -2.39
N ARG A 370 -2.40 15.51 -2.28
CA ARG A 370 -2.20 14.37 -3.19
C ARG A 370 -3.34 13.36 -3.10
N GLN A 371 -3.80 13.03 -1.90
CA GLN A 371 -5.00 12.20 -1.69
C GLN A 371 -6.24 12.79 -2.38
N MET A 372 -6.48 14.09 -2.25
CA MET A 372 -7.63 14.73 -2.90
C MET A 372 -7.51 14.75 -4.43
N ARG A 373 -6.31 14.87 -5.00
CA ARG A 373 -6.09 14.73 -6.46
C ARG A 373 -6.39 13.32 -6.93
N ALA A 374 -5.81 12.31 -6.27
CA ALA A 374 -6.08 10.91 -6.58
C ALA A 374 -7.57 10.58 -6.47
N LEU A 375 -8.24 11.08 -5.42
CA LEU A 375 -9.67 10.89 -5.20
C LEU A 375 -10.51 11.55 -6.30
N SER A 376 -10.13 12.74 -6.74
CA SER A 376 -10.80 13.45 -7.84
C SER A 376 -10.63 12.71 -9.17
N ALA A 377 -9.45 12.15 -9.44
CA ALA A 377 -9.20 11.35 -10.64
C ALA A 377 -10.00 10.03 -10.61
N MET A 378 -10.04 9.33 -9.47
CA MET A 378 -10.88 8.13 -9.31
C MET A 378 -12.37 8.47 -9.49
N GLU A 379 -12.84 9.59 -8.94
CA GLU A 379 -14.23 10.03 -9.15
C GLU A 379 -14.53 10.27 -10.64
N ALA A 380 -13.64 10.95 -11.36
CA ALA A 380 -13.81 11.22 -12.79
C ALA A 380 -13.82 9.94 -13.65
N VAL A 381 -13.01 8.94 -13.31
CA VAL A 381 -12.87 7.71 -14.11
C VAL A 381 -13.95 6.67 -13.76
N GLN A 382 -14.25 6.47 -12.49
CA GLN A 382 -15.09 5.36 -12.02
C GLN A 382 -16.21 5.76 -11.05
N GLY A 383 -16.36 7.05 -10.73
CA GLY A 383 -17.16 7.54 -9.60
C GLY A 383 -18.63 7.10 -9.59
N GLY A 384 -19.28 7.09 -10.77
CA GLY A 384 -20.68 6.67 -10.91
C GLY A 384 -20.89 5.15 -10.91
N ARG A 385 -19.83 4.35 -10.96
CA ARG A 385 -19.90 2.88 -11.07
C ARG A 385 -19.58 2.16 -9.77
N VAL A 386 -18.61 2.68 -9.02
CA VAL A 386 -18.17 2.08 -7.76
C VAL A 386 -18.94 2.65 -6.57
N ARG A 387 -19.21 1.81 -5.59
CA ARG A 387 -19.91 2.15 -4.35
C ARG A 387 -18.96 2.15 -3.16
N VAL A 388 -19.15 3.10 -2.26
CA VAL A 388 -18.45 3.13 -0.97
C VAL A 388 -19.17 2.21 0.00
N VAL A 389 -18.45 1.32 0.69
CA VAL A 389 -19.05 0.34 1.61
C VAL A 389 -19.23 0.96 2.99
N ASP A 390 -20.42 0.79 3.60
CA ASP A 390 -20.59 1.08 5.02
C ASP A 390 -19.84 0.02 5.84
N ARG A 391 -18.68 0.39 6.38
CA ARG A 391 -17.82 -0.49 7.19
C ARG A 391 -18.50 -1.07 8.42
N ARG A 392 -19.59 -0.45 8.91
CA ARG A 392 -20.31 -0.89 10.11
C ARG A 392 -21.30 -2.01 9.79
N THR A 393 -21.96 -1.93 8.64
CA THR A 393 -22.97 -2.91 8.22
C THR A 393 -22.44 -3.92 7.21
N GLY A 394 -21.35 -3.60 6.51
CA GLY A 394 -20.85 -4.39 5.37
C GLY A 394 -21.74 -4.27 4.13
N GLU A 395 -22.60 -3.25 4.06
CA GLU A 395 -23.52 -3.03 2.95
C GLU A 395 -22.98 -2.03 1.92
N LEU A 396 -23.43 -2.19 0.68
CA LEU A 396 -23.10 -1.27 -0.42
C LEU A 396 -23.82 0.06 -0.20
N GLY A 397 -23.04 1.11 0.06
CA GLY A 397 -23.53 2.48 0.21
C GLY A 397 -23.72 3.21 -1.12
N PRO A 398 -23.66 4.56 -1.09
CA PRO A 398 -23.79 5.40 -2.29
C PRO A 398 -22.63 5.16 -3.27
N THR A 399 -22.82 5.60 -4.51
CA THR A 399 -21.71 5.70 -5.47
C THR A 399 -20.64 6.67 -4.95
N LEU A 400 -19.39 6.53 -5.39
CA LEU A 400 -18.32 7.46 -5.01
C LEU A 400 -18.68 8.91 -5.39
N THR A 401 -19.32 9.13 -6.56
CA THR A 401 -19.81 10.44 -6.98
C THR A 401 -20.81 11.03 -5.98
N GLU A 402 -21.80 10.24 -5.54
CA GLU A 402 -22.79 10.67 -4.55
C GLU A 402 -22.14 10.92 -3.17
N PHE A 403 -21.22 10.06 -2.76
CA PHE A 403 -20.48 10.19 -1.50
C PHE A 403 -19.65 11.48 -1.43
N LEU A 404 -19.01 11.86 -2.55
CA LEU A 404 -18.14 13.04 -2.62
C LEU A 404 -18.91 14.34 -2.88
N GLN A 405 -20.15 14.27 -3.35
CA GLN A 405 -20.98 15.44 -3.66
C GLN A 405 -21.01 16.52 -2.56
N PRO A 406 -21.24 16.20 -1.27
CA PRO A 406 -21.24 17.22 -0.20
C PRO A 406 -19.85 17.83 0.07
N HIS A 407 -18.77 17.19 -0.38
CA HIS A 407 -17.40 17.61 -0.12
C HIS A 407 -16.73 18.34 -1.31
N ARG A 408 -17.33 18.34 -2.51
CA ARG A 408 -16.72 18.92 -3.73
C ARG A 408 -16.21 20.34 -3.56
N ALA A 409 -17.04 21.24 -3.02
CA ALA A 409 -16.67 22.64 -2.82
C ALA A 409 -15.50 22.79 -1.83
N GLU A 410 -15.46 21.94 -0.80
CA GLU A 410 -14.39 21.93 0.19
C GLU A 410 -13.08 21.39 -0.38
N ILE A 411 -13.15 20.34 -1.21
CA ILE A 411 -11.99 19.79 -1.93
C ILE A 411 -11.39 20.85 -2.86
N ALA A 412 -12.23 21.54 -3.64
CA ALA A 412 -11.77 22.60 -4.54
C ALA A 412 -11.12 23.76 -3.77
N ALA A 413 -11.78 24.27 -2.72
CA ALA A 413 -11.23 25.33 -1.88
C ALA A 413 -9.92 24.92 -1.18
N PHE A 414 -9.79 23.64 -0.80
CA PHE A 414 -8.56 23.11 -0.24
C PHE A 414 -7.43 23.05 -1.28
N ALA A 415 -7.74 22.63 -2.52
CA ALA A 415 -6.77 22.59 -3.60
C ALA A 415 -6.21 23.98 -3.94
N ASP A 416 -7.06 25.02 -3.88
CA ASP A 416 -6.66 26.41 -4.15
C ASP A 416 -5.86 27.04 -3.00
N SER A 417 -6.24 26.76 -1.75
CA SER A 417 -5.68 27.46 -0.58
C SER A 417 -4.58 26.71 0.17
N GLY A 418 -4.52 25.38 0.07
CA GLY A 418 -3.65 24.54 0.90
C GLY A 418 -3.90 24.66 2.40
N SER A 419 -5.08 25.16 2.80
CA SER A 419 -5.39 25.52 4.19
C SER A 419 -5.31 24.33 5.15
N LEU A 420 -4.58 24.48 6.26
CA LEU A 420 -4.52 23.49 7.34
C LEU A 420 -5.90 23.19 7.95
N ARG A 421 -6.78 24.20 8.01
CA ARG A 421 -8.15 24.02 8.54
C ARG A 421 -8.97 23.12 7.63
N LEU A 422 -8.91 23.35 6.32
CA LEU A 422 -9.62 22.51 5.34
C LEU A 422 -9.00 21.11 5.27
N SER A 423 -7.67 21.01 5.36
CA SER A 423 -6.97 19.73 5.45
C SER A 423 -7.50 18.83 6.57
N ARG A 424 -7.70 19.39 7.78
CA ARG A 424 -8.27 18.66 8.93
C ARG A 424 -9.73 18.26 8.71
N ARG A 425 -10.53 19.09 8.05
CA ARG A 425 -11.93 18.76 7.74
C ARG A 425 -12.05 17.62 6.72
N LEU A 426 -11.05 17.46 5.86
CA LEU A 426 -10.95 16.39 4.88
C LEU A 426 -10.18 15.16 5.41
N GLU A 427 -9.86 15.11 6.71
CA GLU A 427 -8.94 14.12 7.30
C GLU A 427 -9.46 12.68 7.18
N SER A 428 -10.75 12.45 7.45
CA SER A 428 -11.32 11.10 7.34
C SER A 428 -11.78 10.77 5.92
N LEU A 429 -12.01 11.78 5.07
CA LEU A 429 -12.66 11.60 3.78
C LEU A 429 -11.95 10.56 2.90
N TRP A 430 -10.62 10.64 2.83
CA TRP A 430 -9.82 9.68 2.06
C TRP A 430 -10.00 8.24 2.55
N GLU A 431 -9.89 8.03 3.87
CA GLU A 431 -10.05 6.71 4.46
C GLU A 431 -11.47 6.20 4.22
N ASP A 432 -12.48 7.02 4.48
CA ASP A 432 -13.89 6.64 4.44
C ASP A 432 -14.41 6.27 3.04
N CYS A 433 -13.65 6.55 1.97
CA CYS A 433 -13.99 6.12 0.62
C CYS A 433 -13.68 4.64 0.34
N PHE A 434 -12.88 3.97 1.18
CA PHE A 434 -12.45 2.60 0.97
C PHE A 434 -13.14 1.61 1.94
N PRO A 435 -13.41 0.37 1.51
CA PRO A 435 -13.18 -0.15 0.16
C PRO A 435 -14.21 0.41 -0.83
N MET A 436 -13.79 0.60 -2.08
CA MET A 436 -14.72 0.87 -3.17
C MET A 436 -15.09 -0.45 -3.83
N VAL A 437 -16.36 -0.68 -4.11
CA VAL A 437 -16.84 -1.92 -4.72
C VAL A 437 -17.59 -1.62 -6.01
N LEU A 438 -17.16 -2.21 -7.12
CA LEU A 438 -18.02 -2.44 -8.27
C LEU A 438 -18.86 -3.70 -7.95
N PRO A 439 -20.17 -3.56 -7.70
CA PRO A 439 -21.01 -4.72 -7.43
C PRO A 439 -21.13 -5.61 -8.67
N PRO A 440 -21.29 -6.93 -8.51
CA PRO A 440 -21.55 -7.80 -9.63
C PRO A 440 -22.89 -7.40 -10.29
N PRO A 441 -22.96 -7.30 -11.63
CA PRO A 441 -24.18 -6.87 -12.32
C PRO A 441 -25.32 -7.88 -12.17
N GLU A 442 -24.97 -9.15 -11.97
CA GLU A 442 -25.89 -10.28 -11.80
C GLU A 442 -25.49 -11.08 -10.55
N PRO A 443 -26.39 -11.87 -9.92
CA PRO A 443 -26.09 -12.59 -8.68
C PRO A 443 -24.86 -13.53 -8.76
N ASP A 444 -24.61 -14.10 -9.93
CA ASP A 444 -23.46 -14.96 -10.27
C ASP A 444 -22.41 -14.25 -11.13
N GLY A 445 -22.48 -12.91 -11.21
CA GLY A 445 -21.56 -12.06 -11.95
C GLY A 445 -20.20 -11.89 -11.27
N LEU A 446 -19.37 -11.04 -11.88
CA LEU A 446 -18.06 -10.63 -11.35
C LEU A 446 -18.18 -9.28 -10.64
N GLY A 447 -17.85 -9.25 -9.35
CA GLY A 447 -17.65 -8.02 -8.58
C GLY A 447 -16.17 -7.67 -8.46
N VAL A 448 -15.86 -6.40 -8.18
CA VAL A 448 -14.48 -5.92 -7.95
C VAL A 448 -14.42 -5.09 -6.69
N ALA A 449 -13.59 -5.50 -5.72
CA ALA A 449 -13.28 -4.73 -4.53
C ALA A 449 -11.92 -4.04 -4.70
N LEU A 450 -11.91 -2.71 -4.64
CA LEU A 450 -10.72 -1.86 -4.77
C LEU A 450 -10.28 -1.39 -3.38
N LEU A 451 -9.09 -1.79 -2.95
CA LEU A 451 -8.54 -1.48 -1.64
C LEU A 451 -7.42 -0.46 -1.72
N ASN A 452 -7.36 0.43 -0.74
CA ASN A 452 -6.18 1.26 -0.51
C ASN A 452 -5.18 0.48 0.35
N SER A 453 -4.10 0.00 -0.27
CA SER A 453 -3.02 -0.70 0.43
C SER A 453 -1.88 0.20 0.92
N ASN A 454 -1.99 1.52 0.79
CA ASN A 454 -0.89 2.43 1.12
C ASN A 454 -0.77 2.64 2.62
N ALA A 455 0.40 2.36 3.20
CA ALA A 455 0.66 2.74 4.58
C ALA A 455 0.80 4.27 4.69
N GLU A 456 0.44 4.80 5.86
CA GLU A 456 0.66 6.21 6.14
C GLU A 456 2.15 6.47 6.39
N THR A 457 2.83 6.96 5.36
CA THR A 457 4.26 7.25 5.41
C THR A 457 4.50 8.76 5.31
N HIS A 458 5.57 9.20 5.98
CA HIS A 458 6.00 10.60 6.08
C HIS A 458 7.43 10.80 5.51
N PHE A 459 8.07 9.70 5.11
CA PHE A 459 9.45 9.64 4.66
C PHE A 459 9.52 8.88 3.35
N SER A 460 10.32 9.37 2.40
CA SER A 460 10.52 8.71 1.10
C SER A 460 11.10 7.30 1.25
N PHE A 461 11.90 7.05 2.30
CA PHE A 461 12.47 5.72 2.56
C PHE A 461 11.43 4.67 2.98
N THR A 462 10.30 5.13 3.55
CA THR A 462 9.18 4.26 3.91
C THR A 462 8.06 4.31 2.89
N ASN A 463 8.23 5.02 1.77
CA ASN A 463 7.21 5.23 0.73
C ASN A 463 6.54 3.94 0.25
N ALA A 464 7.35 2.90 0.04
CA ALA A 464 6.94 1.58 -0.48
C ALA A 464 6.26 0.66 0.56
N LEU A 465 6.03 1.14 1.79
CA LEU A 465 5.35 0.34 2.80
C LEU A 465 3.85 0.23 2.48
N GLY A 466 3.38 -1.02 2.43
CA GLY A 466 1.98 -1.35 2.26
C GLY A 466 1.29 -1.83 3.53
N LEU A 467 0.03 -1.44 3.73
CA LEU A 467 -0.86 -1.94 4.78
C LEU A 467 -2.29 -2.03 4.26
N ALA A 468 -2.97 -3.15 4.50
CA ALA A 468 -4.40 -3.28 4.22
C ALA A 468 -5.22 -3.01 5.50
N PRO A 469 -6.00 -1.90 5.60
CA PRO A 469 -6.75 -1.59 6.82
C PRO A 469 -7.75 -2.69 7.19
N ALA A 470 -7.80 -3.08 8.46
CA ALA A 470 -8.59 -4.24 8.86
C ALA A 470 -10.10 -4.05 8.66
N LEU A 471 -10.59 -2.83 8.85
CA LEU A 471 -11.98 -2.47 8.59
C LEU A 471 -12.33 -2.59 7.10
N ASP A 472 -11.40 -2.26 6.20
CA ASP A 472 -11.66 -2.31 4.77
C ASP A 472 -11.74 -3.74 4.26
N VAL A 473 -10.83 -4.59 4.75
CA VAL A 473 -10.82 -6.01 4.41
C VAL A 473 -12.08 -6.69 4.95
N ARG A 474 -12.46 -6.43 6.20
CA ARG A 474 -13.70 -6.98 6.78
C ARG A 474 -14.95 -6.51 6.03
N ALA A 475 -15.01 -5.23 5.66
CA ALA A 475 -16.12 -4.68 4.89
C ALA A 475 -16.21 -5.31 3.49
N ALA A 476 -15.08 -5.49 2.80
CA ALA A 476 -15.03 -6.15 1.51
C ALA A 476 -15.49 -7.63 1.60
N VAL A 477 -15.01 -8.37 2.62
CA VAL A 477 -15.44 -9.76 2.85
C VAL A 477 -16.93 -9.83 3.15
N ALA A 478 -17.47 -8.94 3.98
CA ALA A 478 -18.90 -8.91 4.28
C ALA A 478 -19.75 -8.69 3.01
N VAL A 479 -19.31 -7.81 2.10
CA VAL A 479 -19.97 -7.63 0.79
C VAL A 479 -19.93 -8.91 -0.04
N MET A 480 -18.81 -9.64 -0.06
CA MET A 480 -18.65 -10.90 -0.79
C MET A 480 -19.50 -12.05 -0.22
N GLU A 481 -19.70 -12.07 1.09
CA GLU A 481 -20.58 -13.01 1.78
C GLU A 481 -22.05 -12.72 1.46
N ASN A 482 -22.43 -11.44 1.43
CA ASN A 482 -23.76 -10.99 1.01
C ASN A 482 -24.06 -11.30 -0.48
N HIS A 483 -23.03 -11.54 -1.30
CA HIS A 483 -23.13 -11.98 -2.69
C HIS A 483 -22.52 -13.37 -2.85
N ALA A 484 -23.09 -14.36 -2.15
CA ALA A 484 -22.55 -15.72 -2.06
C ALA A 484 -22.38 -16.45 -3.41
N ARG A 485 -23.08 -16.03 -4.47
CA ARG A 485 -23.00 -16.61 -5.81
C ARG A 485 -22.02 -15.91 -6.76
N ALA A 486 -21.56 -14.72 -6.40
CA ALA A 486 -20.70 -13.92 -7.27
C ALA A 486 -19.24 -14.40 -7.22
N SER A 487 -18.54 -14.17 -8.32
CA SER A 487 -17.08 -14.22 -8.39
C SER A 487 -16.51 -12.84 -8.09
N TRP A 488 -15.27 -12.78 -7.60
CA TRP A 488 -14.70 -11.53 -7.09
C TRP A 488 -13.25 -11.32 -7.49
N ILE A 489 -12.94 -10.10 -7.91
CA ILE A 489 -11.57 -9.58 -7.90
C ILE A 489 -11.38 -8.76 -6.63
N VAL A 490 -10.30 -9.02 -5.90
CA VAL A 490 -9.80 -8.15 -4.84
C VAL A 490 -8.54 -7.46 -5.33
N ALA A 491 -8.63 -6.17 -5.58
CA ALA A 491 -7.55 -5.38 -6.13
C ALA A 491 -6.90 -4.50 -5.06
N LEU A 492 -5.57 -4.44 -5.09
CA LEU A 492 -4.75 -3.56 -4.26
C LEU A 492 -3.42 -3.28 -4.99
N HIS A 493 -2.59 -2.37 -4.48
CA HIS A 493 -1.33 -2.04 -5.14
C HIS A 493 -0.18 -2.93 -4.67
N HIS A 494 0.06 -2.99 -3.35
CA HIS A 494 1.19 -3.72 -2.79
C HIS A 494 0.99 -5.23 -2.87
N HIS A 495 2.04 -5.95 -3.22
CA HIS A 495 2.05 -7.40 -3.20
C HIS A 495 1.88 -7.96 -1.78
N LEU A 496 1.18 -9.10 -1.66
CA LEU A 496 0.72 -9.60 -0.37
C LEU A 496 1.83 -10.27 0.44
N LEU A 497 2.65 -11.07 -0.22
CA LEU A 497 3.66 -11.92 0.40
C LEU A 497 4.87 -12.02 -0.53
N GLU A 498 6.06 -12.21 0.03
CA GLU A 498 7.28 -12.35 -0.75
C GLU A 498 7.24 -13.62 -1.62
N TYR A 499 7.45 -13.44 -2.93
CA TYR A 499 7.35 -14.52 -3.90
C TYR A 499 8.36 -15.63 -3.62
N PRO A 500 8.05 -16.89 -3.97
CA PRO A 500 8.98 -18.00 -3.89
C PRO A 500 10.03 -17.98 -5.02
N ARG A 501 10.63 -16.80 -5.28
CA ARG A 501 11.73 -16.61 -6.21
C ARG A 501 13.05 -16.36 -5.44
N PRO A 502 14.19 -16.85 -5.94
CA PRO A 502 15.49 -16.44 -5.41
C PRO A 502 15.62 -14.93 -5.52
N ALA A 503 15.91 -14.26 -4.41
CA ALA A 503 16.25 -12.84 -4.40
C ALA A 503 17.77 -12.69 -4.38
N LYS A 504 18.31 -11.72 -5.12
CA LYS A 504 19.77 -11.48 -5.15
C LYS A 504 20.24 -10.79 -3.88
N ALA A 505 19.40 -9.94 -3.31
CA ALA A 505 19.67 -9.22 -2.07
C ALA A 505 18.52 -9.36 -1.07
N LEU A 506 18.85 -9.37 0.22
CA LEU A 506 17.86 -9.37 1.30
C LEU A 506 16.96 -8.12 1.26
N SER A 507 17.48 -6.98 0.78
CA SER A 507 16.71 -5.74 0.60
C SER A 507 15.56 -5.88 -0.40
N GLU A 508 15.61 -6.83 -1.35
CA GLU A 508 14.51 -7.10 -2.28
C GLU A 508 13.32 -7.80 -1.59
N ARG A 509 13.54 -8.36 -0.39
CA ARG A 509 12.53 -9.13 0.37
C ARG A 509 11.93 -8.36 1.56
N ILE A 510 12.47 -7.19 1.89
CA ILE A 510 12.07 -6.42 3.07
C ILE A 510 11.53 -5.07 2.61
N GLY A 511 10.32 -4.73 3.08
CA GLY A 511 9.79 -3.36 3.01
C GLY A 511 8.96 -3.00 1.79
N THR A 512 8.65 -3.95 0.91
CA THR A 512 7.79 -3.73 -0.28
C THR A 512 6.51 -4.57 -0.24
N ALA A 513 6.48 -5.68 0.50
CA ALA A 513 5.27 -6.48 0.71
C ALA A 513 4.35 -5.83 1.74
N LEU A 514 3.05 -6.16 1.68
CA LEU A 514 2.10 -5.79 2.71
C LEU A 514 2.59 -6.23 4.09
N ILE A 515 2.66 -5.28 5.01
CA ILE A 515 3.10 -5.52 6.39
C ILE A 515 2.19 -6.56 7.08
N ASN A 516 0.88 -6.47 6.84
CA ASN A 516 -0.12 -7.43 7.34
C ASN A 516 -0.59 -8.45 6.29
N GLY A 517 0.23 -8.75 5.28
CA GLY A 517 -0.17 -9.56 4.14
C GLY A 517 -0.62 -10.99 4.47
N SER A 518 0.03 -11.67 5.43
CA SER A 518 -0.42 -13.01 5.86
C SER A 518 -1.76 -12.98 6.59
N TRP A 519 -2.01 -11.93 7.38
CA TRP A 519 -3.31 -11.69 7.99
C TRP A 519 -4.38 -11.46 6.92
N PHE A 520 -4.08 -10.62 5.92
CA PHE A 520 -4.97 -10.34 4.79
C PHE A 520 -5.39 -11.61 4.06
N VAL A 521 -4.43 -12.47 3.69
CA VAL A 521 -4.71 -13.75 3.03
C VAL A 521 -5.63 -14.63 3.88
N ARG A 522 -5.38 -14.72 5.19
CA ARG A 522 -6.26 -15.48 6.10
C ARG A 522 -7.66 -14.91 6.21
N GLN A 523 -7.84 -13.59 6.10
CA GLN A 523 -9.19 -13.00 6.09
C GLN A 523 -9.97 -13.34 4.82
N LEU A 524 -9.28 -13.54 3.70
CA LEU A 524 -9.92 -13.96 2.45
C LEU A 524 -10.15 -15.48 2.36
N ALA A 525 -9.51 -16.28 3.21
CA ALA A 525 -9.62 -17.74 3.19
C ALA A 525 -11.07 -18.28 3.14
N PRO A 526 -12.05 -17.73 3.89
CA PRO A 526 -13.44 -18.20 3.83
C PRO A 526 -14.11 -18.05 2.46
N VAL A 527 -13.67 -17.08 1.65
CA VAL A 527 -14.23 -16.77 0.32
C VAL A 527 -13.25 -17.07 -0.81
N ALA A 528 -12.09 -17.64 -0.50
CA ALA A 528 -10.95 -17.76 -1.42
C ALA A 528 -11.26 -18.55 -2.70
N SER A 529 -12.17 -19.53 -2.65
CA SER A 529 -12.56 -20.30 -3.83
C SER A 529 -13.21 -19.45 -4.92
N ARG A 530 -13.79 -18.29 -4.58
CA ARG A 530 -14.48 -17.39 -5.52
C ARG A 530 -13.72 -16.08 -5.77
N VAL A 531 -12.49 -15.97 -5.26
CA VAL A 531 -11.72 -14.72 -5.27
C VAL A 531 -10.40 -14.89 -6.02
N VAL A 532 -10.12 -13.92 -6.90
CA VAL A 532 -8.78 -13.67 -7.44
C VAL A 532 -8.26 -12.36 -6.86
N THR A 533 -7.06 -12.37 -6.30
CA THR A 533 -6.40 -11.14 -5.84
C THR A 533 -5.47 -10.62 -6.92
N MET A 534 -5.55 -9.33 -7.26
CA MET A 534 -4.77 -8.70 -8.34
C MET A 534 -4.05 -7.46 -7.80
N HIS A 535 -2.74 -7.36 -8.04
CA HIS A 535 -1.94 -6.23 -7.56
C HIS A 535 -0.73 -5.91 -8.46
N GLY A 536 0.09 -4.93 -8.08
CA GLY A 536 1.34 -4.57 -8.77
C GLY A 536 2.49 -4.26 -7.82
N HIS A 537 3.05 -3.03 -7.88
CA HIS A 537 4.12 -2.47 -7.04
C HIS A 537 5.54 -3.00 -7.32
N ARG A 538 5.67 -4.26 -7.73
CA ARG A 538 7.00 -4.87 -8.00
C ARG A 538 7.47 -4.68 -9.44
N HIS A 539 6.61 -4.15 -10.31
CA HIS A 539 6.80 -3.99 -11.76
C HIS A 539 7.06 -5.29 -12.53
N VAL A 540 7.13 -6.42 -11.85
CA VAL A 540 7.38 -7.75 -12.40
C VAL A 540 6.17 -8.64 -12.23
N ASP A 541 5.98 -9.52 -13.19
CA ASP A 541 4.88 -10.45 -13.18
C ASP A 541 5.12 -11.64 -12.25
N TRP A 542 4.03 -12.08 -11.63
CA TRP A 542 4.01 -13.31 -10.85
C TRP A 542 2.56 -13.78 -10.71
N ILE A 543 2.32 -15.07 -10.91
CA ILE A 543 1.02 -15.69 -10.68
C ILE A 543 1.23 -16.90 -9.79
N GLY A 544 0.41 -17.01 -8.76
CA GLY A 544 0.47 -18.11 -7.83
C GLY A 544 -0.79 -18.27 -7.01
N ALA A 545 -0.66 -19.09 -5.97
CA ALA A 545 -1.75 -19.37 -5.06
C ALA A 545 -1.26 -19.52 -3.62
N CYS A 546 -2.18 -19.26 -2.69
CA CYS A 546 -2.05 -19.59 -1.29
C CYS A 546 -3.35 -20.30 -0.88
N GLY A 547 -3.29 -21.64 -0.74
CA GLY A 547 -4.48 -22.45 -0.64
C GLY A 547 -5.36 -22.30 -1.88
N ALA A 548 -6.66 -22.04 -1.69
CA ALA A 548 -7.59 -21.78 -2.79
C ALA A 548 -7.46 -20.37 -3.39
N LEU A 549 -6.82 -19.42 -2.70
CA LEU A 549 -6.74 -18.03 -3.14
C LEU A 549 -5.72 -17.89 -4.27
N ARG A 550 -6.16 -17.42 -5.44
CA ARG A 550 -5.28 -17.07 -6.57
C ARG A 550 -4.78 -15.64 -6.41
N ILE A 551 -3.49 -15.41 -6.68
CA ILE A 551 -2.83 -14.11 -6.53
C ILE A 551 -2.07 -13.80 -7.83
N ILE A 552 -2.30 -12.61 -8.38
CA ILE A 552 -1.77 -12.13 -9.65
C ILE A 552 -1.07 -10.79 -9.43
N SER A 553 0.21 -10.72 -9.82
CA SER A 553 1.02 -9.52 -9.91
C SER A 553 1.14 -9.13 -11.37
N ALA A 554 0.73 -7.91 -11.72
CA ALA A 554 0.96 -7.36 -13.05
C ALA A 554 2.42 -6.92 -13.20
N PRO A 555 3.03 -7.13 -14.38
CA PRO A 555 4.20 -6.35 -14.79
C PRO A 555 3.78 -4.91 -15.12
N SER A 556 4.75 -4.00 -15.14
CA SER A 556 4.49 -2.65 -15.64
C SER A 556 4.51 -2.63 -17.18
N PRO A 557 3.55 -1.95 -17.85
CA PRO A 557 3.64 -1.64 -19.27
C PRO A 557 4.63 -0.50 -19.57
N VAL A 558 5.23 0.12 -18.54
CA VAL A 558 6.14 1.27 -18.68
C VAL A 558 7.51 0.97 -18.09
N MET A 559 7.56 0.56 -16.83
CA MET A 559 8.77 0.38 -16.01
C MET A 559 9.56 -0.90 -16.37
N GLU A 560 10.75 -1.04 -15.77
CA GLU A 560 11.66 -2.21 -15.89
C GLU A 560 12.26 -2.47 -17.27
N ALA A 561 12.22 -1.50 -18.17
CA ALA A 561 12.83 -1.57 -19.49
C ALA A 561 13.26 -0.17 -19.96
N SER A 562 14.37 -0.06 -20.68
CA SER A 562 14.72 1.16 -21.44
C SER A 562 13.79 1.32 -22.63
N ASP A 563 13.75 2.51 -23.26
CA ASP A 563 12.88 2.81 -24.42
C ASP A 563 13.00 1.76 -25.54
N ASP A 564 14.18 1.16 -25.74
CA ASP A 564 14.48 0.16 -26.78
C ASP A 564 14.19 -1.30 -26.39
N GLU A 565 13.67 -1.54 -25.18
CA GLU A 565 13.32 -2.88 -24.68
C GLU A 565 11.80 -3.06 -24.51
N PRO A 566 11.23 -4.22 -24.85
CA PRO A 566 9.78 -4.42 -24.78
C PRO A 566 9.26 -4.48 -23.34
N THR A 567 8.10 -3.88 -23.10
CA THR A 567 7.30 -4.06 -21.87
C THR A 567 6.05 -4.89 -22.14
N SER A 568 5.24 -5.15 -21.12
CA SER A 568 4.01 -5.91 -21.30
C SER A 568 2.97 -5.64 -20.23
N PHE A 569 1.73 -5.98 -20.53
CA PHE A 569 0.66 -6.20 -19.54
C PHE A 569 -0.08 -7.50 -19.87
N TYR A 570 -1.01 -7.92 -19.02
CA TYR A 570 -1.78 -9.15 -19.21
C TYR A 570 -3.26 -8.90 -19.46
N ILE A 571 -3.87 -9.80 -20.23
CA ILE A 571 -5.32 -10.01 -20.25
C ILE A 571 -5.59 -11.38 -19.64
N HIS A 572 -6.37 -11.37 -18.56
CA HIS A 572 -6.74 -12.57 -17.83
C HIS A 572 -8.14 -13.03 -18.23
N GLU A 573 -8.27 -14.34 -18.46
CA GLU A 573 -9.56 -15.01 -18.52
C GLU A 573 -9.88 -15.64 -17.16
N ILE A 574 -10.77 -14.97 -16.42
CA ILE A 574 -11.29 -15.47 -15.14
C ILE A 574 -12.56 -16.25 -15.45
N VAL A 575 -12.61 -17.49 -14.99
CA VAL A 575 -13.69 -18.42 -15.30
C VAL A 575 -14.41 -18.79 -14.02
N SER A 576 -15.75 -18.73 -14.02
CA SER A 576 -16.57 -19.30 -12.95
C SER A 576 -16.97 -20.74 -13.31
N THR A 577 -16.78 -21.65 -12.36
CA THR A 577 -17.32 -23.02 -12.41
C THR A 577 -18.66 -23.17 -11.69
N GLY A 578 -19.25 -22.06 -11.22
CA GLY A 578 -20.44 -22.03 -10.36
C GLY A 578 -20.08 -21.87 -8.89
N ASP A 579 -19.18 -22.71 -8.38
CA ASP A 579 -18.77 -22.72 -6.96
C ASP A 579 -17.37 -22.15 -6.72
N ALA A 580 -16.58 -22.00 -7.77
CA ALA A 580 -15.21 -21.49 -7.69
C ALA A 580 -14.81 -20.66 -8.91
N VAL A 581 -13.75 -19.87 -8.75
CA VAL A 581 -13.04 -19.22 -9.84
C VAL A 581 -11.84 -20.06 -10.25
N ALA A 582 -11.65 -20.16 -11.55
CA ALA A 582 -10.52 -20.77 -12.21
C ALA A 582 -9.82 -19.71 -13.08
N LEU A 583 -8.52 -19.87 -13.29
CA LEU A 583 -7.73 -18.96 -14.10
C LEU A 583 -7.15 -19.71 -15.30
N ARG A 584 -7.54 -19.30 -16.51
CA ARG A 584 -6.92 -19.78 -17.74
C ARG A 584 -5.56 -19.12 -17.97
N GLU A 585 -4.79 -19.68 -18.90
CA GLU A 585 -3.51 -19.09 -19.28
C GLU A 585 -3.72 -17.65 -19.78
N PRO A 586 -3.04 -16.66 -19.18
CA PRO A 586 -3.26 -15.26 -19.53
C PRO A 586 -2.61 -14.91 -20.87
N GLU A 587 -3.25 -14.03 -21.62
CA GLU A 587 -2.68 -13.44 -22.83
C GLU A 587 -1.67 -12.36 -22.43
N ARG A 588 -0.39 -12.57 -22.73
CA ARG A 588 0.65 -11.54 -22.55
C ARG A 588 0.64 -10.59 -23.75
N VAL A 589 0.35 -9.32 -23.51
CA VAL A 589 0.40 -8.29 -24.53
C VAL A 589 1.74 -7.58 -24.46
N SER A 590 2.62 -7.86 -25.41
CA SER A 590 3.90 -7.17 -25.54
C SER A 590 3.72 -5.80 -26.21
N LEU A 591 4.40 -4.80 -25.68
CA LEU A 591 4.53 -3.46 -26.25
C LEU A 591 5.93 -3.37 -26.88
N GLY A 592 5.99 -2.79 -28.08
CA GLY A 592 7.24 -2.63 -28.80
C GLY A 592 8.16 -1.59 -28.16
N PRO A 593 9.44 -1.57 -28.56
CA PRO A 593 10.31 -0.42 -28.32
C PRO A 593 9.92 0.82 -29.12
#